data_AF-A0A0D0C2P6-F1
#
_entry.id   AF-A0A0D0C2P6-F1
#
_cell.length_a   1.000
_cell.length_b   1.000
_cell.length_c   1.000
_cell.angle_alpha   90.00
_cell.angle_beta   90.00
_cell.angle_gamma   90.00
#
_symmetry.space_group_name_H-M   'P 1'
#
loop_
_entity.id
_entity.type
_entity.pdbx_description
1 polymer ?
#
loop_
_entity_poly.entity_id
_entity_poly.type
_entity_poly.pdbx_seq_one_letter_code
_entity_poly.pdbx_strand_id
1 'polypeptide(L)'
;MSLWTYLYSAPIFGDGERSVMLAKTVIGLAVISYLSAVRALRWRRFNAIHRKYESKYLQGDLSPEEAQEIIHTLCLYEMPMFMNFTIPFALFKAYAIPTISKILCDTKELKSIEGRSKRNADTEILISTWLFCPISGKSQDSSFVESSDTNREEIDDPRAMIALSRVNWLHSKYPITNDDYLYVLGLLIFEPTIWGSYGWRALSPMESQAFYILWAEIGRRMGIRDIPESREAFRQWMEEYEYRAIAPAQENHDVATYSAEELLHAIPKRFGIKGFVERLAICTLEEDARIAMVYVPISLLIKPLHTLFETIFTQRILTTFLLCFPFASLIRLPSQPLYIHAIFKTILYTIGFIQRYLCLPRSQSNPGGVILVPLDKASASASTSTPSTPRTGPAPASTSAPNAKLDGSTRLQPGHLHRMHPNWFQARPWYMPEPTGILGKLKNQASLTFGLYDALPSARLRSEGYRLEEMGPVRYEKHGHEEVMRKAEEMYGCPITGPFSRN
;
A
#
# COMPACT_ATOMS: atom_id res chain seq x y z
N MET A 1 10.67 -55.31 -7.44
CA MET A 1 12.02 -54.78 -7.17
C MET A 1 11.90 -53.26 -7.13
N SER A 2 12.01 -52.65 -5.96
CA SER A 2 11.94 -51.18 -5.81
C SER A 2 13.12 -50.52 -6.54
N LEU A 3 12.98 -49.25 -6.94
CA LEU A 3 14.08 -48.46 -7.51
C LEU A 3 15.35 -48.53 -6.62
N TRP A 4 15.12 -48.62 -5.31
CA TRP A 4 16.11 -48.84 -4.26
C TRP A 4 16.88 -50.16 -4.37
N THR A 5 16.21 -51.28 -4.72
CA THR A 5 16.88 -52.58 -4.85
C THR A 5 17.72 -52.68 -6.12
N TYR A 6 17.35 -51.98 -7.20
CA TYR A 6 18.12 -51.94 -8.46
C TYR A 6 19.39 -51.07 -8.35
N LEU A 7 19.32 -49.91 -7.67
CA LEU A 7 20.47 -49.04 -7.46
C LEU A 7 21.53 -49.63 -6.51
N TYR A 8 21.13 -50.48 -5.56
CA TYR A 8 22.06 -51.11 -4.61
C TYR A 8 22.76 -52.35 -5.16
N SER A 9 22.14 -53.07 -6.10
CA SER A 9 22.63 -54.36 -6.61
C SER A 9 23.43 -54.27 -7.92
N ALA A 10 23.48 -53.11 -8.58
CA ALA A 10 24.30 -52.92 -9.77
C ALA A 10 25.79 -52.72 -9.38
N PRO A 11 26.71 -53.62 -9.80
CA PRO A 11 28.14 -53.57 -9.43
C PRO A 11 28.95 -52.51 -10.20
N ILE A 12 28.28 -51.49 -10.76
CA ILE A 12 28.85 -50.58 -11.76
C ILE A 12 29.45 -49.30 -11.13
N PHE A 13 29.08 -48.97 -9.89
CA PHE A 13 29.51 -47.72 -9.22
C PHE A 13 30.27 -47.99 -7.92
N GLY A 14 31.40 -47.31 -7.72
CA GLY A 14 32.19 -47.34 -6.48
C GLY A 14 31.47 -46.65 -5.31
N ASP A 15 31.86 -46.93 -4.06
CA ASP A 15 31.17 -46.40 -2.85
C ASP A 15 31.07 -44.87 -2.81
N GLY A 16 32.08 -44.17 -3.36
CA GLY A 16 32.04 -42.72 -3.54
C GLY A 16 31.00 -42.23 -4.56
N GLU A 17 30.83 -42.95 -5.67
CA GLU A 17 29.85 -42.61 -6.71
C GLU A 17 28.41 -42.86 -6.24
N ARG A 18 28.18 -43.93 -5.47
CA ARG A 18 26.87 -44.21 -4.83
C ARG A 18 26.49 -43.12 -3.85
N SER A 19 27.45 -42.66 -3.03
CA SER A 19 27.24 -41.57 -2.07
C SER A 19 26.87 -40.24 -2.76
N VAL A 20 27.56 -39.92 -3.87
CA VAL A 20 27.24 -38.75 -4.69
C VAL A 20 25.86 -38.87 -5.34
N MET A 21 25.49 -40.04 -5.86
CA MET A 21 24.19 -40.29 -6.47
C MET A 21 23.05 -40.19 -5.44
N LEU A 22 23.24 -40.72 -4.23
CA LEU A 22 22.29 -40.61 -3.13
C LEU A 22 22.11 -39.13 -2.73
N ALA A 23 23.21 -38.39 -2.55
CA ALA A 23 23.17 -36.96 -2.22
C ALA A 23 22.40 -36.15 -3.29
N LYS A 24 22.68 -36.37 -4.58
CA LYS A 24 21.94 -35.73 -5.69
C LYS A 24 20.45 -36.07 -5.66
N THR A 25 20.10 -37.31 -5.36
CA THR A 25 18.70 -37.75 -5.28
C THR A 25 17.97 -37.09 -4.11
N VAL A 26 18.59 -37.05 -2.93
CA VAL A 26 18.03 -36.39 -1.73
C VAL A 26 17.83 -34.89 -1.99
N ILE A 27 18.83 -34.22 -2.57
CA ILE A 27 18.72 -32.80 -2.93
C ILE A 27 17.59 -32.59 -3.95
N GLY A 28 17.50 -33.43 -4.99
CA GLY A 28 16.43 -33.37 -5.98
C GLY A 28 15.04 -33.51 -5.37
N LEU A 29 14.85 -34.50 -4.49
CA LEU A 29 13.58 -34.71 -3.77
C LEU A 29 13.25 -33.54 -2.84
N ALA A 30 14.24 -32.98 -2.13
CA ALA A 30 14.05 -31.82 -1.27
C ALA A 30 13.60 -30.58 -2.07
N VAL A 31 14.22 -30.33 -3.22
CA VAL A 31 13.85 -29.22 -4.12
C VAL A 31 12.42 -29.42 -4.65
N ILE A 32 12.08 -30.61 -5.16
CA ILE A 32 10.72 -30.90 -5.66
C ILE A 32 9.68 -30.74 -4.55
N SER A 33 9.97 -31.25 -3.35
CA SER A 33 9.09 -31.13 -2.19
C SER A 33 8.88 -29.68 -1.79
N TYR A 34 9.96 -28.89 -1.73
CA TYR A 34 9.89 -27.47 -1.41
C TYR A 34 9.08 -26.69 -2.45
N LEU A 35 9.36 -26.85 -3.74
CA LEU A 35 8.63 -26.16 -4.82
C LEU A 35 7.15 -26.53 -4.85
N SER A 36 6.82 -27.80 -4.55
CA SER A 36 5.44 -28.27 -4.41
C SER A 36 4.74 -27.63 -3.22
N ALA A 37 5.42 -27.53 -2.07
CA ALA A 37 4.89 -26.86 -0.88
C ALA A 37 4.67 -25.36 -1.13
N VAL A 38 5.62 -24.66 -1.76
CA VAL A 38 5.47 -23.26 -2.19
C VAL A 38 4.24 -23.13 -3.08
N ARG A 39 4.12 -23.96 -4.12
CA ARG A 39 2.99 -23.90 -5.07
C ARG A 39 1.64 -24.16 -4.40
N ALA A 40 1.55 -25.09 -3.45
CA ALA A 40 0.31 -25.41 -2.75
C ALA A 40 -0.08 -24.29 -1.77
N LEU A 41 0.87 -23.84 -0.95
CA LEU A 41 0.61 -22.82 0.08
C LEU A 41 0.31 -21.46 -0.55
N ARG A 42 1.01 -21.08 -1.63
CA ARG A 42 0.83 -19.76 -2.29
C ARG A 42 -0.60 -19.57 -2.82
N TRP A 43 -1.24 -20.64 -3.29
CA TRP A 43 -2.59 -20.59 -3.85
C TRP A 43 -3.68 -20.90 -2.82
N ARG A 44 -3.32 -21.32 -1.60
CA ARG A 44 -4.28 -21.72 -0.57
C ARG A 44 -5.23 -20.59 -0.20
N ARG A 45 -4.68 -19.40 0.06
CA ARG A 45 -5.46 -18.23 0.48
C ARG A 45 -6.26 -17.63 -0.67
N PHE A 46 -5.65 -17.48 -1.84
CA PHE A 46 -6.36 -17.12 -3.08
C PHE A 46 -7.58 -18.02 -3.32
N ASN A 47 -7.41 -19.34 -3.27
CA ASN A 47 -8.50 -20.28 -3.49
C ASN A 47 -9.55 -20.22 -2.37
N ALA A 48 -9.15 -19.97 -1.12
CA ALA A 48 -10.08 -19.82 -0.01
C ALA A 48 -10.98 -18.60 -0.18
N ILE A 49 -10.41 -17.45 -0.55
CA ILE A 49 -11.19 -16.22 -0.74
C ILE A 49 -12.14 -16.33 -1.95
N HIS A 50 -11.72 -17.01 -3.03
CA HIS A 50 -12.57 -17.25 -4.20
C HIS A 50 -13.70 -18.24 -3.87
N ARG A 51 -13.41 -19.33 -3.15
CA ARG A 51 -14.49 -20.22 -2.68
C ARG A 51 -15.53 -19.51 -1.82
N LYS A 52 -15.12 -18.50 -1.04
CA LYS A 52 -16.02 -17.72 -0.19
C LYS A 52 -16.89 -16.74 -0.98
N TYR A 53 -16.33 -16.07 -2.00
CA TYR A 53 -16.95 -14.90 -2.61
C TYR A 53 -17.22 -14.98 -4.12
N GLU A 54 -16.76 -16.02 -4.83
CA GLU A 54 -16.90 -16.11 -6.28
C GLU A 54 -18.37 -16.21 -6.72
N SER A 55 -19.19 -16.99 -6.01
CA SER A 55 -20.63 -17.07 -6.29
C SER A 55 -21.32 -15.71 -6.16
N LYS A 56 -20.94 -14.95 -5.12
CA LYS A 56 -21.44 -13.60 -4.85
C LYS A 56 -21.01 -12.60 -5.94
N TYR A 57 -19.72 -12.62 -6.26
CA TYR A 57 -19.16 -11.83 -7.37
C TYR A 57 -19.90 -12.06 -8.69
N LEU A 58 -20.15 -13.32 -9.06
CA LEU A 58 -20.86 -13.66 -10.30
C LEU A 58 -22.32 -13.20 -10.31
N GLN A 59 -22.95 -13.09 -9.14
CA GLN A 59 -24.31 -12.56 -8.98
C GLN A 59 -24.36 -11.03 -8.90
N GLY A 60 -23.21 -10.37 -8.70
CA GLY A 60 -23.13 -8.93 -8.52
C GLY A 60 -23.59 -8.43 -7.15
N ASP A 61 -23.54 -9.27 -6.12
CA ASP A 61 -24.11 -9.00 -4.77
C ASP A 61 -23.03 -8.79 -3.67
N LEU A 62 -21.78 -8.56 -4.06
CA LEU A 62 -20.69 -8.28 -3.12
C LEU A 62 -20.95 -6.97 -2.38
N SER A 63 -20.95 -7.02 -1.05
CA SER A 63 -21.04 -5.82 -0.21
C SER A 63 -19.70 -5.09 -0.11
N PRO A 64 -19.67 -3.81 0.29
CA PRO A 64 -18.43 -3.09 0.56
C PRO A 64 -17.53 -3.77 1.61
N GLU A 65 -18.10 -4.39 2.64
CA GLU A 65 -17.36 -5.11 3.68
C GLU A 65 -16.71 -6.38 3.13
N GLU A 66 -17.40 -7.11 2.26
CA GLU A 66 -16.86 -8.29 1.61
C GLU A 66 -15.78 -7.93 0.59
N ALA A 67 -16.00 -6.86 -0.17
CA ALA A 67 -14.99 -6.27 -1.04
C ALA A 67 -13.75 -5.84 -0.24
N GLN A 68 -13.96 -5.26 0.94
CA GLN A 68 -12.90 -4.91 1.87
C GLN A 68 -12.12 -6.14 2.35
N GLU A 69 -12.79 -7.24 2.71
CA GLU A 69 -12.12 -8.50 3.10
C GLU A 69 -11.26 -9.08 1.96
N ILE A 70 -11.74 -9.02 0.72
CA ILE A 70 -10.98 -9.45 -0.47
C ILE A 70 -9.70 -8.61 -0.62
N ILE A 71 -9.82 -7.28 -0.51
CA ILE A 71 -8.69 -6.36 -0.62
C ILE A 71 -7.71 -6.54 0.55
N HIS A 72 -8.20 -6.75 1.78
CA HIS A 72 -7.36 -7.03 2.95
C HIS A 72 -6.52 -8.29 2.73
N THR A 73 -7.16 -9.35 2.27
CA THR A 73 -6.50 -10.63 1.96
C THR A 73 -5.37 -10.42 0.94
N LEU A 74 -5.66 -9.70 -0.14
CA LEU A 74 -4.69 -9.38 -1.19
C LEU A 74 -3.53 -8.54 -0.66
N CYS A 75 -3.83 -7.43 0.02
CA CYS A 75 -2.86 -6.40 0.37
C CYS A 75 -2.08 -6.70 1.65
N LEU A 76 -2.62 -7.49 2.59
CA LEU A 76 -1.91 -7.80 3.84
C LEU A 76 -1.11 -9.10 3.77
N TYR A 77 -1.53 -10.03 2.91
CA TYR A 77 -0.97 -11.39 2.91
C TYR A 77 -0.38 -11.81 1.57
N GLU A 78 -1.13 -11.64 0.48
CA GLU A 78 -0.73 -12.19 -0.83
C GLU A 78 0.36 -11.35 -1.50
N MET A 79 0.19 -10.03 -1.50
CA MET A 79 1.02 -9.09 -2.23
C MET A 79 1.29 -7.80 -1.43
N PRO A 80 1.84 -7.82 -0.21
CA PRO A 80 1.89 -6.60 0.61
C PRO A 80 2.82 -5.49 0.12
N MET A 81 3.79 -5.79 -0.73
CA MET A 81 4.60 -4.74 -1.37
C MET A 81 3.82 -3.98 -2.45
N PHE A 82 2.69 -4.52 -2.91
CA PHE A 82 1.83 -3.95 -3.95
C PHE A 82 1.32 -2.56 -3.59
N MET A 83 0.84 -2.38 -2.36
CA MET A 83 0.26 -1.11 -1.90
C MET A 83 1.32 -0.01 -1.82
N ASN A 84 2.56 -0.36 -1.47
CA ASN A 84 3.67 0.57 -1.35
C ASN A 84 4.06 1.21 -2.69
N PHE A 85 3.68 0.62 -3.82
CA PHE A 85 3.91 1.19 -5.16
C PHE A 85 2.63 1.78 -5.75
N THR A 86 1.50 1.12 -5.54
CA THR A 86 0.24 1.47 -6.21
C THR A 86 -0.31 2.82 -5.76
N ILE A 87 -0.41 3.08 -4.46
CA ILE A 87 -0.96 4.36 -3.96
C ILE A 87 -0.05 5.54 -4.36
N PRO A 88 1.27 5.52 -4.07
CA PRO A 88 2.12 6.64 -4.46
C PRO A 88 2.11 6.88 -5.98
N PHE A 89 2.07 5.83 -6.79
CA PHE A 89 2.00 5.96 -8.24
C PHE A 89 0.66 6.54 -8.72
N ALA A 90 -0.46 6.08 -8.17
CA ALA A 90 -1.78 6.64 -8.46
C ALA A 90 -1.82 8.14 -8.13
N LEU A 91 -1.33 8.54 -6.95
CA LEU A 91 -1.25 9.94 -6.58
C LEU A 91 -0.30 10.74 -7.50
N PHE A 92 0.79 10.13 -7.94
CA PHE A 92 1.72 10.76 -8.87
C PHE A 92 1.09 11.04 -10.23
N LYS A 93 0.30 10.09 -10.78
CA LYS A 93 -0.44 10.29 -12.04
C LYS A 93 -1.43 11.46 -11.98
N ALA A 94 -2.01 11.74 -10.82
CA ALA A 94 -2.91 12.88 -10.65
C ALA A 94 -2.23 14.22 -10.94
N TYR A 95 -0.89 14.30 -10.86
CA TYR A 95 -0.14 15.52 -11.15
C TYR A 95 -0.08 15.86 -12.65
N ALA A 96 -0.57 14.99 -13.53
CA ALA A 96 -0.74 15.32 -14.95
C ALA A 96 -1.90 16.31 -15.19
N ILE A 97 -2.75 16.55 -14.19
CA ILE A 97 -3.92 17.42 -14.28
C ILE A 97 -3.61 18.80 -13.68
N PRO A 98 -3.61 19.89 -14.47
CA PRO A 98 -3.25 21.22 -13.97
C PRO A 98 -4.08 21.74 -12.79
N THR A 99 -5.38 21.46 -12.75
CA THR A 99 -6.28 21.87 -11.65
C THR A 99 -5.86 21.23 -10.32
N ILE A 100 -5.52 19.94 -10.34
CA ILE A 100 -5.03 19.18 -9.18
C ILE A 100 -3.67 19.72 -8.73
N SER A 101 -2.70 19.80 -9.65
CA SER A 101 -1.34 20.28 -9.35
C SER A 101 -1.33 21.70 -8.81
N LYS A 102 -2.19 22.58 -9.35
CA LYS A 102 -2.35 23.95 -8.85
C LYS A 102 -2.75 23.97 -7.38
N ILE A 103 -3.77 23.20 -6.99
CA ILE A 103 -4.21 23.11 -5.59
C ILE A 103 -3.06 22.63 -4.71
N LEU A 104 -2.34 21.58 -5.13
CA LEU A 104 -1.22 21.03 -4.39
C LEU A 104 -0.07 22.04 -4.20
N CYS A 105 0.28 22.80 -5.23
CA CYS A 105 1.21 23.92 -5.15
C CYS A 105 0.74 25.01 -4.18
N ASP A 106 -0.53 25.40 -4.27
CA ASP A 106 -1.15 26.46 -3.47
C ASP A 106 -1.25 26.06 -1.98
N THR A 107 -1.31 24.76 -1.66
CA THR A 107 -1.24 24.31 -0.26
C THR A 107 0.06 24.69 0.44
N LYS A 108 1.16 24.80 -0.32
CA LYS A 108 2.57 24.98 0.11
C LYS A 108 3.16 23.82 0.91
N GLU A 109 2.38 22.77 1.18
CA GLU A 109 2.82 21.62 1.96
C GLU A 109 3.86 20.79 1.20
N LEU A 110 3.83 20.83 -0.13
CA LEU A 110 4.81 20.13 -0.96
C LEU A 110 6.12 20.89 -1.13
N LYS A 111 6.34 22.09 -0.59
CA LYS A 111 7.56 22.87 -0.89
C LYS A 111 8.75 22.54 0.00
N SER A 112 8.51 22.34 1.30
CA SER A 112 9.58 22.02 2.26
C SER A 112 9.72 20.51 2.42
N ILE A 113 10.94 20.04 2.71
CA ILE A 113 11.20 18.61 2.96
C ILE A 113 10.36 18.11 4.14
N GLU A 114 10.22 18.92 5.19
CA GLU A 114 9.42 18.57 6.36
C GLU A 114 7.93 18.49 6.04
N GLY A 115 7.38 19.48 5.31
CA GLY A 115 5.98 19.50 4.89
C GLY A 115 5.66 18.31 4.00
N ARG A 116 6.49 18.02 3.00
CA ARG A 116 6.30 16.86 2.10
C ARG A 116 6.31 15.55 2.84
N SER A 117 7.33 15.35 3.64
CA SER A 117 7.51 14.11 4.37
C SER A 117 6.34 13.88 5.35
N LYS A 118 5.89 14.92 6.06
CA LYS A 118 4.71 14.82 6.93
C LYS A 118 3.45 14.53 6.13
N ARG A 119 3.21 15.28 5.04
CA ARG A 119 2.04 15.08 4.18
C ARG A 119 2.00 13.67 3.61
N ASN A 120 3.15 13.12 3.21
CA ASN A 120 3.25 11.75 2.71
C ASN A 120 2.90 10.73 3.79
N ALA A 121 3.50 10.85 4.99
CA ALA A 121 3.16 10.01 6.14
C ALA A 121 1.68 10.11 6.51
N ASP A 122 1.12 11.32 6.57
CA ASP A 122 -0.30 11.53 6.90
C ASP A 122 -1.23 10.89 5.85
N THR A 123 -0.90 11.04 4.57
CA THR A 123 -1.68 10.49 3.46
C THR A 123 -1.69 8.96 3.49
N GLU A 124 -0.51 8.34 3.69
CA GLU A 124 -0.37 6.89 3.82
C GLU A 124 -1.20 6.37 5.00
N ILE A 125 -1.09 7.02 6.16
CA ILE A 125 -1.83 6.65 7.37
C ILE A 125 -3.35 6.76 7.15
N LEU A 126 -3.83 7.89 6.63
CA LEU A 126 -5.25 8.14 6.44
C LEU A 126 -5.85 7.13 5.44
N ILE A 127 -5.20 6.95 4.27
CA ILE A 127 -5.64 5.97 3.26
C ILE A 127 -5.65 4.56 3.82
N SER A 128 -4.56 4.13 4.46
CA SER A 128 -4.49 2.81 5.08
C SER A 128 -5.55 2.62 6.16
N THR A 129 -5.91 3.67 6.90
CA THR A 129 -6.90 3.57 7.97
C THR A 129 -8.28 3.21 7.42
N TRP A 130 -8.82 3.93 6.44
CA TRP A 130 -10.15 3.58 5.91
C TRP A 130 -10.12 2.39 4.97
N LEU A 131 -8.97 2.04 4.40
CA LEU A 131 -8.84 0.82 3.60
C LEU A 131 -8.83 -0.43 4.47
N PHE A 132 -8.20 -0.36 5.65
CA PHE A 132 -7.89 -1.54 6.47
C PHE A 132 -8.61 -1.62 7.83
N CYS A 133 -9.19 -0.54 8.32
CA CYS A 133 -10.16 -0.60 9.42
C CYS A 133 -11.57 -0.84 8.85
N PRO A 134 -12.48 -1.49 9.60
CA PRO A 134 -13.81 -1.83 9.09
C PRO A 134 -14.55 -0.61 8.55
N ILE A 135 -14.95 -0.65 7.28
CA ILE A 135 -15.72 0.44 6.65
C ILE A 135 -17.14 0.55 7.23
N SER A 136 -17.67 -0.54 7.79
CA SER A 136 -18.90 -0.54 8.59
C SER A 136 -18.70 0.05 9.99
N GLY A 137 -17.45 0.22 10.42
CA GLY A 137 -17.04 0.53 11.78
C GLY A 137 -17.24 -0.62 12.78
N LYS A 138 -17.52 -1.84 12.31
CA LYS A 138 -17.67 -3.04 13.15
C LYS A 138 -16.65 -4.11 12.78
N SER A 139 -15.84 -4.55 13.73
CA SER A 139 -14.86 -5.62 13.55
C SER A 139 -15.31 -6.93 14.22
N GLN A 140 -14.98 -8.07 13.62
CA GLN A 140 -15.28 -9.39 14.21
C GLN A 140 -14.13 -9.99 15.05
N ASP A 141 -12.93 -9.43 15.02
CA ASP A 141 -11.83 -9.64 15.99
C ASP A 141 -10.60 -8.85 15.54
N SER A 142 -9.76 -8.38 16.47
CA SER A 142 -8.49 -7.68 16.17
C SER A 142 -7.37 -8.62 15.67
N SER A 143 -7.68 -9.91 15.53
CA SER A 143 -6.81 -10.92 14.95
C SER A 143 -7.52 -11.64 13.83
N PHE A 144 -7.10 -11.39 12.59
CA PHE A 144 -7.50 -12.09 11.36
C PHE A 144 -7.02 -13.56 11.34
N VAL A 145 -7.07 -14.24 12.49
CA VAL A 145 -6.71 -15.63 12.66
C VAL A 145 -7.94 -16.49 12.40
N GLU A 146 -7.80 -17.38 11.42
CA GLU A 146 -8.66 -18.53 11.13
C GLU A 146 -9.05 -19.23 12.44
N SER A 147 -10.18 -18.88 13.04
CA SER A 147 -10.83 -19.73 14.04
C SER A 147 -12.32 -19.79 13.74
N SER A 148 -12.82 -21.01 13.69
CA SER A 148 -14.18 -21.42 13.31
C SER A 148 -15.22 -21.18 14.41
N ASP A 149 -15.00 -20.20 15.28
CA ASP A 149 -15.86 -19.96 16.43
C ASP A 149 -16.91 -18.88 16.10
N THR A 150 -18.18 -19.27 16.04
CA THR A 150 -19.30 -18.45 15.57
C THR A 150 -19.88 -17.50 16.63
N ASN A 151 -19.24 -17.38 17.80
CA ASN A 151 -19.69 -16.57 18.94
C ASN A 151 -18.72 -15.42 19.28
N ARG A 152 -18.17 -14.72 18.27
CA ARG A 152 -17.31 -13.55 18.51
C ARG A 152 -18.14 -12.28 18.63
N GLU A 153 -17.88 -11.51 19.68
CA GLU A 153 -18.54 -10.22 19.95
C GLU A 153 -18.07 -9.17 18.93
N GLU A 154 -19.00 -8.46 18.28
CA GLU A 154 -18.68 -7.35 17.39
C GLU A 154 -18.02 -6.23 18.20
N ILE A 155 -16.85 -5.77 17.76
CA ILE A 155 -16.13 -4.65 18.39
C ILE A 155 -16.28 -3.40 17.54
N ASP A 156 -16.74 -2.32 18.16
CA ASP A 156 -16.80 -0.99 17.55
C ASP A 156 -15.40 -0.48 17.18
N ASP A 157 -15.21 -0.09 15.93
CA ASP A 157 -13.97 0.45 15.36
C ASP A 157 -14.26 1.64 14.42
N PRO A 158 -14.45 2.85 14.96
CA PRO A 158 -14.85 4.02 14.19
C PRO A 158 -13.70 4.65 13.37
N ARG A 159 -12.50 4.05 13.37
CA ARG A 159 -11.29 4.67 12.79
C ARG A 159 -11.44 5.00 11.31
N ALA A 160 -12.05 4.13 10.53
CA ALA A 160 -12.31 4.40 9.11
C ALA A 160 -13.16 5.67 8.93
N MET A 161 -14.19 5.86 9.77
CA MET A 161 -15.08 7.02 9.70
C MET A 161 -14.38 8.30 10.16
N ILE A 162 -13.56 8.24 11.22
CA ILE A 162 -12.78 9.40 11.68
C ILE A 162 -11.78 9.83 10.61
N ALA A 163 -11.09 8.86 9.98
CA ALA A 163 -10.13 9.15 8.91
C ALA A 163 -10.79 9.77 7.67
N LEU A 164 -11.92 9.20 7.21
CA LEU A 164 -12.70 9.75 6.09
C LEU A 164 -13.21 11.15 6.42
N SER A 165 -13.77 11.33 7.61
CA SER A 165 -14.28 12.62 8.08
C SER A 165 -13.16 13.67 8.11
N ARG A 166 -11.97 13.29 8.59
CA ARG A 166 -10.82 14.18 8.61
C ARG A 166 -10.41 14.61 7.20
N VAL A 167 -10.39 13.68 6.25
CA VAL A 167 -10.04 13.99 4.86
C VAL A 167 -11.10 14.86 4.19
N ASN A 168 -12.38 14.58 4.40
CA ASN A 168 -13.47 15.45 3.93
C ASN A 168 -13.31 16.88 4.45
N TRP A 169 -13.00 17.02 5.75
CA TRP A 169 -12.78 18.33 6.35
C TRP A 169 -11.54 19.04 5.78
N LEU A 170 -10.42 18.33 5.60
CA LEU A 170 -9.20 18.90 5.02
C LEU A 170 -9.42 19.33 3.57
N HIS A 171 -10.11 18.51 2.79
CA HIS A 171 -10.39 18.80 1.39
C HIS A 171 -11.41 19.93 1.22
N SER A 172 -12.34 20.12 2.17
CA SER A 172 -13.30 21.26 2.16
C SER A 172 -12.62 22.64 2.16
N LYS A 173 -11.32 22.71 2.51
CA LYS A 173 -10.55 23.96 2.54
C LYS A 173 -10.05 24.40 1.17
N TYR A 174 -10.30 23.60 0.14
CA TYR A 174 -9.82 23.85 -1.22
C TYR A 174 -10.96 23.66 -2.24
N PRO A 175 -10.96 24.43 -3.34
CA PRO A 175 -11.98 24.34 -4.37
C PRO A 175 -11.70 23.16 -5.32
N ILE A 176 -11.79 21.93 -4.80
CA ILE A 176 -11.60 20.70 -5.59
C ILE A 176 -12.89 20.42 -6.37
N THR A 177 -12.77 20.25 -7.69
CA THR A 177 -13.93 19.96 -8.54
C THR A 177 -14.39 18.50 -8.37
N ASN A 178 -15.65 18.22 -8.68
CA ASN A 178 -16.14 16.83 -8.65
C ASN A 178 -15.38 15.92 -9.62
N ASP A 179 -15.04 16.44 -10.80
CA ASP A 179 -14.29 15.67 -11.80
C ASP A 179 -12.87 15.36 -11.31
N ASP A 180 -12.18 16.30 -10.65
CA ASP A 180 -10.87 16.04 -10.04
C ASP A 180 -10.96 14.96 -8.95
N TYR A 181 -12.01 15.00 -8.11
CA TYR A 181 -12.27 13.96 -7.12
C TYR A 181 -12.50 12.59 -7.78
N LEU A 182 -13.37 12.55 -8.78
CA LEU A 182 -13.77 11.33 -9.46
C LEU A 182 -12.58 10.72 -10.22
N TYR A 183 -11.71 11.55 -10.80
CA TYR A 183 -10.48 11.11 -11.44
C TYR A 183 -9.50 10.48 -10.46
N VAL A 184 -9.20 11.13 -9.33
CA VAL A 184 -8.32 10.55 -8.29
C VAL A 184 -8.92 9.27 -7.72
N LEU A 185 -10.24 9.21 -7.53
CA LEU A 185 -10.93 7.99 -7.12
C LEU A 185 -10.72 6.85 -8.13
N GLY A 186 -10.85 7.15 -9.42
CA GLY A 186 -10.59 6.21 -10.51
C GLY A 186 -9.16 5.69 -10.50
N LEU A 187 -8.16 6.55 -10.29
CA LEU A 187 -6.76 6.12 -10.17
C LEU A 187 -6.58 5.10 -9.02
N LEU A 188 -7.24 5.31 -7.89
CA LEU A 188 -7.20 4.38 -6.74
C LEU A 188 -7.90 3.04 -7.02
N ILE A 189 -8.83 2.99 -7.97
CA ILE A 189 -9.52 1.77 -8.43
C ILE A 189 -8.67 0.99 -9.45
N PHE A 190 -8.09 1.67 -10.43
CA PHE A 190 -7.53 1.03 -11.62
C PHE A 190 -6.03 0.78 -11.58
N GLU A 191 -5.24 1.69 -10.98
CA GLU A 191 -3.80 1.48 -10.83
C GLU A 191 -3.44 0.19 -10.09
N PRO A 192 -4.19 -0.27 -9.06
CA PRO A 192 -3.98 -1.59 -8.48
C PRO A 192 -3.98 -2.72 -9.54
N THR A 193 -4.89 -2.68 -10.51
CA THR A 193 -4.95 -3.75 -11.52
C THR A 193 -3.70 -3.76 -12.41
N ILE A 194 -3.17 -2.58 -12.76
CA ILE A 194 -1.95 -2.44 -13.57
C ILE A 194 -0.74 -2.95 -12.79
N TRP A 195 -0.51 -2.42 -11.59
CA TRP A 195 0.64 -2.78 -10.76
C TRP A 195 0.61 -4.22 -10.28
N GLY A 196 -0.59 -4.79 -10.15
CA GLY A 196 -0.76 -6.15 -9.69
C GLY A 196 -0.24 -7.16 -10.70
N SER A 197 -0.21 -6.83 -11.99
CA SER A 197 0.38 -7.67 -13.03
C SER A 197 1.89 -7.94 -12.84
N TYR A 198 2.57 -7.07 -12.08
CA TYR A 198 3.99 -7.22 -11.71
C TYR A 198 4.21 -8.03 -10.43
N GLY A 199 3.13 -8.38 -9.73
CA GLY A 199 3.18 -9.29 -8.60
C GLY A 199 3.52 -10.72 -8.99
N TRP A 200 3.43 -11.63 -8.02
CA TRP A 200 3.58 -13.06 -8.30
C TRP A 200 2.40 -13.61 -9.14
N ARG A 201 1.29 -12.89 -9.23
CA ARG A 201 0.17 -13.11 -10.15
C ARG A 201 -0.56 -11.79 -10.43
N ALA A 202 -1.29 -11.71 -11.54
CA ALA A 202 -2.25 -10.66 -11.77
C ALA A 202 -3.45 -10.76 -10.80
N LEU A 203 -4.18 -9.65 -10.64
CA LEU A 203 -5.44 -9.64 -9.91
C LEU A 203 -6.49 -10.43 -10.69
N SER A 204 -7.37 -11.12 -9.95
CA SER A 204 -8.53 -11.76 -10.56
C SER A 204 -9.63 -10.73 -10.89
N PRO A 205 -10.58 -11.04 -11.79
CA PRO A 205 -11.72 -10.17 -12.06
C PRO A 205 -12.52 -9.80 -10.80
N MET A 206 -12.63 -10.74 -9.85
CA MET A 206 -13.27 -10.53 -8.54
C MET A 206 -12.49 -9.53 -7.68
N GLU A 207 -11.16 -9.65 -7.62
CA GLU A 207 -10.32 -8.69 -6.87
C GLU A 207 -10.36 -7.29 -7.49
N SER A 208 -10.28 -7.18 -8.82
CA SER A 208 -10.45 -5.90 -9.51
C SER A 208 -11.85 -5.31 -9.31
N GLN A 209 -12.89 -6.14 -9.20
CA GLN A 209 -14.24 -5.68 -8.87
C GLN A 209 -14.35 -5.22 -7.42
N ALA A 210 -13.71 -5.92 -6.48
CA ALA A 210 -13.67 -5.52 -5.08
C ALA A 210 -13.07 -4.12 -4.89
N PHE A 211 -11.99 -3.78 -5.62
CA PHE A 211 -11.44 -2.42 -5.64
C PHE A 211 -12.47 -1.38 -6.05
N TYR A 212 -13.20 -1.62 -7.14
CA TYR A 212 -14.26 -0.72 -7.58
C TYR A 212 -15.35 -0.55 -6.52
N ILE A 213 -15.88 -1.65 -5.95
CA ILE A 213 -16.96 -1.60 -4.95
C ILE A 213 -16.53 -0.81 -3.72
N LEU A 214 -15.37 -1.13 -3.15
CA LEU A 214 -14.91 -0.49 -1.92
C LEU A 214 -14.59 1.00 -2.14
N TRP A 215 -13.88 1.33 -3.22
CA TRP A 215 -13.57 2.74 -3.49
C TRP A 215 -14.80 3.53 -3.90
N ALA A 216 -15.76 2.96 -4.63
CA ALA A 216 -17.02 3.64 -4.88
C ALA A 216 -17.75 3.96 -3.56
N GLU A 217 -17.74 3.04 -2.59
CA GLU A 217 -18.29 3.28 -1.26
C GLU A 217 -17.55 4.41 -0.52
N ILE A 218 -16.22 4.37 -0.53
CA ILE A 218 -15.39 5.45 0.03
C ILE A 218 -15.72 6.80 -0.64
N GLY A 219 -15.83 6.82 -1.97
CA GLY A 219 -16.15 8.02 -2.74
C GLY A 219 -17.51 8.60 -2.37
N ARG A 220 -18.54 7.75 -2.17
CA ARG A 220 -19.85 8.19 -1.69
C ARG A 220 -19.75 8.81 -0.29
N ARG A 221 -18.99 8.21 0.63
CA ARG A 221 -18.75 8.76 1.98
C ARG A 221 -17.91 10.04 1.95
N MET A 222 -17.13 10.25 0.89
CA MET A 222 -16.44 11.52 0.62
C MET A 222 -17.33 12.59 -0.03
N GLY A 223 -18.58 12.26 -0.38
CA GLY A 223 -19.50 13.17 -1.05
C GLY A 223 -19.21 13.36 -2.55
N ILE A 224 -18.42 12.46 -3.15
CA ILE A 224 -18.16 12.45 -4.60
C ILE A 224 -19.45 12.04 -5.31
N ARG A 225 -19.86 12.84 -6.29
CA ARG A 225 -21.08 12.65 -7.07
C ARG A 225 -20.75 12.00 -8.41
N ASP A 226 -21.79 11.46 -9.04
CA ASP A 226 -21.73 10.96 -10.43
C ASP A 226 -20.71 9.84 -10.62
N ILE A 227 -20.48 9.02 -9.59
CA ILE A 227 -19.62 7.82 -9.66
C ILE A 227 -20.28 6.83 -10.65
N PRO A 228 -19.61 6.47 -11.77
CA PRO A 228 -20.21 5.62 -12.79
C PRO A 228 -20.60 4.25 -12.24
N GLU A 229 -21.73 3.70 -12.68
CA GLU A 229 -22.38 2.52 -12.07
C GLU A 229 -21.59 1.21 -12.24
N SER A 230 -20.74 1.13 -13.27
CA SER A 230 -19.89 -0.02 -13.54
C SER A 230 -18.43 0.37 -13.66
N ARG A 231 -17.56 -0.61 -13.41
CA ARG A 231 -16.12 -0.45 -13.56
C ARG A 231 -15.75 -0.09 -15.01
N GLU A 232 -16.44 -0.66 -15.98
CA GLU A 232 -16.23 -0.39 -17.40
C GLU A 232 -16.66 1.05 -17.77
N ALA A 233 -17.82 1.50 -17.29
CA ALA A 233 -18.27 2.88 -17.48
C ALA A 233 -17.33 3.89 -16.80
N PHE A 234 -16.79 3.55 -15.63
CA PHE A 234 -15.83 4.41 -14.95
C PHE A 234 -14.52 4.52 -15.74
N ARG A 235 -14.03 3.42 -16.31
CA ARG A 235 -12.85 3.48 -17.18
C ARG A 235 -13.08 4.38 -18.40
N GLN A 236 -14.23 4.28 -19.05
CA GLN A 236 -14.57 5.15 -20.18
C GLN A 236 -14.62 6.62 -19.78
N TRP A 237 -15.28 6.92 -18.65
CA TRP A 237 -15.31 8.28 -18.11
C TRP A 237 -13.90 8.83 -17.82
N MET A 238 -13.00 8.00 -17.29
CA MET A 238 -11.61 8.41 -17.07
C MET A 238 -10.87 8.72 -18.36
N GLU A 239 -11.00 7.86 -19.39
CA GLU A 239 -10.37 8.10 -20.70
C GLU A 239 -10.84 9.43 -21.31
N GLU A 240 -12.14 9.73 -21.20
CA GLU A 240 -12.72 11.01 -21.65
C GLU A 240 -12.28 12.22 -20.80
N TYR A 241 -12.08 12.02 -19.50
CA TYR A 241 -11.56 13.05 -18.61
C TYR A 241 -10.09 13.35 -18.92
N GLU A 242 -9.24 12.31 -18.99
CA GLU A 242 -7.83 12.40 -19.31
C GLU A 242 -7.59 13.11 -20.65
N TYR A 243 -8.36 12.74 -21.68
CA TYR A 243 -8.29 13.38 -23.00
C TYR A 243 -8.50 14.90 -22.96
N ARG A 244 -9.37 15.39 -22.06
CA ARG A 244 -9.72 16.82 -21.97
C ARG A 244 -8.88 17.58 -20.93
N ALA A 245 -8.41 16.90 -19.89
CA ALA A 245 -7.86 17.52 -18.69
C ALA A 245 -6.33 17.39 -18.56
N ILE A 246 -5.71 16.36 -19.17
CA ILE A 246 -4.25 16.25 -19.17
C ILE A 246 -3.67 17.35 -20.06
N ALA A 247 -2.85 18.21 -19.47
CA ALA A 247 -2.17 19.27 -20.20
C ALA A 247 -0.85 19.66 -19.51
N PRO A 248 0.17 20.10 -20.26
CA PRO A 248 1.41 20.63 -19.68
C PRO A 248 1.16 21.87 -18.81
N ALA A 249 1.70 21.85 -17.59
CA ALA A 249 1.70 23.01 -16.69
C ALA A 249 2.98 23.04 -15.84
N GLN A 250 3.43 24.23 -15.44
CA GLN A 250 4.60 24.37 -14.58
C GLN A 250 4.34 23.74 -13.20
N GLU A 251 3.13 23.90 -12.68
CA GLU A 251 2.72 23.33 -11.41
C GLU A 251 2.79 21.79 -11.42
N ASN A 252 2.47 21.15 -12.56
CA ASN A 252 2.60 19.70 -12.73
C ASN A 252 4.06 19.26 -12.57
N HIS A 253 4.97 19.96 -13.24
CA HIS A 253 6.40 19.71 -13.15
C HIS A 253 6.91 19.89 -11.71
N ASP A 254 6.48 20.96 -11.03
CA ASP A 254 6.93 21.29 -9.69
C ASP A 254 6.52 20.21 -8.68
N VAL A 255 5.23 19.84 -8.65
CA VAL A 255 4.74 18.80 -7.72
C VAL A 255 5.33 17.42 -8.02
N ALA A 256 5.49 17.08 -9.30
CA ALA A 256 6.11 15.82 -9.72
C ALA A 256 7.58 15.75 -9.29
N THR A 257 8.34 16.82 -9.50
CA THR A 257 9.73 16.95 -9.04
C THR A 257 9.83 16.79 -7.53
N TYR A 258 9.03 17.56 -6.80
CA TYR A 258 8.98 17.54 -5.35
C TYR A 258 8.65 16.15 -4.76
N SER A 259 7.69 15.43 -5.35
CA SER A 259 7.35 14.07 -4.93
C SER A 259 8.40 13.03 -5.33
N ALA A 260 9.02 13.15 -6.51
CA ALA A 260 10.13 12.29 -6.91
C ALA A 260 11.33 12.45 -5.96
N GLU A 261 11.63 13.68 -5.53
CA GLU A 261 12.68 13.94 -4.53
C GLU A 261 12.43 13.25 -3.19
N GLU A 262 11.17 13.21 -2.74
CA GLU A 262 10.74 12.53 -1.50
C GLU A 262 10.90 11.01 -1.64
N LEU A 263 10.35 10.43 -2.72
CA LEU A 263 10.44 8.98 -2.94
C LEU A 263 11.90 8.50 -3.05
N LEU A 264 12.75 9.32 -3.66
CA LEU A 264 14.16 9.02 -3.88
C LEU A 264 15.07 9.59 -2.80
N HIS A 265 14.52 10.02 -1.66
CA HIS A 265 15.30 10.66 -0.60
C HIS A 265 16.36 9.72 -0.04
N ALA A 266 15.96 8.48 0.26
CA ALA A 266 16.83 7.44 0.81
C ALA A 266 17.82 6.84 -0.20
N ILE A 267 17.73 7.20 -1.50
CA ILE A 267 18.58 6.63 -2.53
C ILE A 267 19.92 7.39 -2.59
N PRO A 268 21.07 6.71 -2.47
CA PRO A 268 22.37 7.36 -2.54
C PRO A 268 22.60 8.14 -3.84
N LYS A 269 23.11 9.37 -3.72
CA LYS A 269 23.53 10.18 -4.88
C LYS A 269 24.85 9.69 -5.52
N ARG A 270 25.65 8.90 -4.79
CA ARG A 270 26.94 8.37 -5.27
C ARG A 270 26.73 7.43 -6.45
N PHE A 271 27.70 7.41 -7.37
CA PHE A 271 27.69 6.56 -8.58
C PHE A 271 26.49 6.78 -9.52
N GLY A 272 25.74 7.88 -9.36
CA GLY A 272 24.58 8.18 -10.21
C GLY A 272 23.35 7.30 -9.95
N ILE A 273 23.32 6.52 -8.87
CA ILE A 273 22.23 5.58 -8.56
C ILE A 273 20.89 6.32 -8.46
N LYS A 274 20.84 7.44 -7.73
CA LYS A 274 19.62 8.26 -7.62
C LYS A 274 19.05 8.66 -8.99
N GLY A 275 19.89 9.18 -9.88
CA GLY A 275 19.46 9.58 -11.23
C GLY A 275 19.04 8.40 -12.11
N PHE A 276 19.63 7.22 -11.90
CA PHE A 276 19.18 5.99 -12.58
C PHE A 276 17.79 5.54 -12.08
N VAL A 277 17.56 5.52 -10.77
CA VAL A 277 16.26 5.14 -10.19
C VAL A 277 15.17 6.15 -10.55
N GLU A 278 15.50 7.45 -10.56
CA GLU A 278 14.59 8.50 -11.05
C GLU A 278 14.13 8.26 -12.48
N ARG A 279 15.05 7.89 -13.37
CA ARG A 279 14.71 7.54 -14.76
C ARG A 279 13.83 6.30 -14.84
N LEU A 280 14.09 5.28 -14.02
CA LEU A 280 13.23 4.10 -13.96
C LEU A 280 11.80 4.48 -13.53
N ALA A 281 11.65 5.34 -12.52
CA ALA A 281 10.35 5.82 -12.07
C ALA A 281 9.62 6.64 -13.16
N ILE A 282 10.31 7.54 -13.87
CA ILE A 282 9.70 8.30 -14.98
C ILE A 282 9.23 7.36 -16.10
N CYS A 283 9.93 6.25 -16.36
CA CYS A 283 9.54 5.28 -17.38
C CYS A 283 8.26 4.50 -17.05
N THR A 284 7.79 4.52 -15.80
CA THR A 284 6.53 3.84 -15.45
C THR A 284 5.30 4.68 -15.78
N LEU A 285 5.48 5.99 -15.98
CA LEU A 285 4.42 6.91 -16.36
C LEU A 285 4.07 6.75 -17.84
N GLU A 286 2.79 6.90 -18.18
CA GLU A 286 2.33 7.00 -19.56
C GLU A 286 2.91 8.23 -20.26
N GLU A 287 2.90 8.21 -21.59
CA GLU A 287 3.48 9.27 -22.41
C GLU A 287 2.85 10.64 -22.13
N ASP A 288 1.52 10.69 -22.10
CA ASP A 288 0.77 11.93 -21.88
C ASP A 288 1.03 12.51 -20.49
N ALA A 289 1.10 11.66 -19.46
CA ALA A 289 1.46 12.09 -18.10
C ALA A 289 2.88 12.68 -18.03
N ARG A 290 3.87 12.09 -18.73
CA ARG A 290 5.23 12.64 -18.77
C ARG A 290 5.28 13.99 -19.48
N ILE A 291 4.55 14.12 -20.59
CA ILE A 291 4.45 15.38 -21.34
C ILE A 291 3.79 16.45 -20.47
N ALA A 292 2.71 16.10 -19.78
CA ALA A 292 1.99 17.02 -18.90
C ALA A 292 2.81 17.49 -17.69
N MET A 293 3.69 16.63 -17.17
CA MET A 293 4.65 16.96 -16.09
C MET A 293 5.94 17.61 -16.62
N VAL A 294 6.02 17.91 -17.92
CA VAL A 294 7.17 18.58 -18.54
C VAL A 294 8.49 17.82 -18.32
N TYR A 295 8.41 16.48 -18.23
CA TYR A 295 9.60 15.65 -18.19
C TYR A 295 10.27 15.63 -19.57
N VAL A 296 11.36 16.39 -19.71
CA VAL A 296 12.11 16.45 -20.97
C VAL A 296 12.80 15.10 -21.21
N PRO A 297 12.61 14.48 -22.38
CA PRO A 297 13.32 13.26 -22.71
C PRO A 297 14.80 13.51 -23.02
N ILE A 298 15.63 12.53 -22.69
CA ILE A 298 17.08 12.55 -22.91
C ILE A 298 17.35 12.36 -24.41
N SER A 299 17.47 13.44 -25.17
CA SER A 299 17.81 13.36 -26.60
C SER A 299 19.17 13.98 -26.99
N LEU A 300 19.95 14.51 -26.03
CA LEU A 300 21.20 15.21 -26.37
C LEU A 300 22.51 14.56 -25.90
N LEU A 301 22.53 13.77 -24.81
CA LEU A 301 23.80 13.26 -24.26
C LEU A 301 24.12 11.77 -24.53
N ILE A 302 23.19 10.98 -25.08
CA ILE A 302 23.37 9.51 -25.24
C ILE A 302 23.09 9.03 -26.68
N LYS A 303 23.05 9.94 -27.67
CA LYS A 303 22.91 9.55 -29.09
C LYS A 303 23.89 8.43 -29.53
N PRO A 304 25.18 8.41 -29.16
CA PRO A 304 26.07 7.35 -29.64
C PRO A 304 25.71 5.96 -29.08
N LEU A 305 25.28 5.87 -27.81
CA LEU A 305 24.93 4.60 -27.17
C LEU A 305 23.58 4.08 -27.64
N HIS A 306 22.61 4.98 -27.86
CA HIS A 306 21.31 4.64 -28.41
C HIS A 306 21.42 4.16 -29.85
N THR A 307 22.25 4.84 -30.67
CA THR A 307 22.53 4.39 -32.04
C THR A 307 23.25 3.05 -32.05
N LEU A 308 24.20 2.80 -31.15
CA LEU A 308 24.89 1.51 -31.05
C LEU A 308 23.93 0.37 -30.67
N PHE A 309 23.05 0.58 -29.69
CA PHE A 309 22.06 -0.41 -29.26
C PHE A 309 20.99 -0.69 -30.33
N GLU A 310 20.48 0.37 -30.98
CA GLU A 310 19.62 0.24 -32.16
C GLU A 310 20.36 -0.55 -33.24
N THR A 311 21.55 -0.16 -33.68
CA THR A 311 22.29 -0.86 -34.75
C THR A 311 22.47 -2.37 -34.46
N ILE A 312 22.67 -2.77 -33.20
CA ILE A 312 22.77 -4.18 -32.77
C ILE A 312 21.43 -4.92 -32.81
N PHE A 313 20.30 -4.25 -32.52
CA PHE A 313 18.96 -4.86 -32.49
C PHE A 313 18.18 -4.72 -33.80
N THR A 314 18.27 -3.58 -34.49
CA THR A 314 17.62 -3.34 -35.78
C THR A 314 18.28 -4.12 -36.92
N GLN A 315 19.53 -4.59 -36.79
CA GLN A 315 20.14 -5.52 -37.76
C GLN A 315 19.37 -6.86 -37.90
N ARG A 316 18.45 -7.19 -36.98
CA ARG A 316 17.57 -8.36 -37.10
C ARG A 316 16.17 -8.08 -37.66
N ILE A 317 15.76 -6.82 -37.84
CA ILE A 317 14.37 -6.46 -38.21
C ILE A 317 14.31 -5.53 -39.44
N LEU A 318 15.42 -4.91 -39.85
CA LEU A 318 15.44 -3.90 -40.91
C LEU A 318 15.46 -4.42 -42.35
N THR A 319 15.00 -5.65 -42.61
CA THR A 319 14.84 -6.16 -43.98
C THR A 319 13.40 -6.07 -44.51
N THR A 320 12.41 -5.69 -43.70
CA THR A 320 10.99 -5.79 -44.12
C THR A 320 10.16 -4.50 -44.04
N PHE A 321 10.59 -3.42 -43.34
CA PHE A 321 9.62 -2.38 -42.93
C PHE A 321 9.84 -0.93 -43.41
N LEU A 322 10.84 -0.63 -44.24
CA LEU A 322 11.16 0.77 -44.61
C LEU A 322 10.91 1.11 -46.09
N LEU A 323 9.69 0.91 -46.60
CA LEU A 323 9.29 1.48 -47.91
C LEU A 323 7.95 2.22 -47.96
N CYS A 324 7.19 2.32 -46.86
CA CYS A 324 5.93 3.08 -46.88
C CYS A 324 5.77 3.84 -45.57
N PHE A 325 6.01 5.15 -45.53
CA PHE A 325 5.17 6.17 -44.87
C PHE A 325 5.85 7.55 -44.98
N PRO A 326 5.18 8.57 -45.54
CA PRO A 326 5.75 9.90 -45.70
C PRO A 326 5.66 10.72 -44.40
N PHE A 327 6.74 11.47 -44.17
CA PHE A 327 6.92 12.50 -43.16
C PHE A 327 5.85 13.60 -43.24
N ALA A 328 5.03 13.78 -42.20
CA ALA A 328 4.42 15.08 -41.89
C ALA A 328 4.01 15.17 -40.41
N SER A 329 4.41 16.27 -39.76
CA SER A 329 3.85 16.82 -38.51
C SER A 329 3.85 15.92 -37.27
N LEU A 330 4.98 15.89 -36.54
CA LEU A 330 5.00 15.47 -35.14
C LEU A 330 6.30 15.90 -34.45
N ILE A 331 6.29 17.07 -33.81
CA ILE A 331 7.25 17.35 -32.73
C ILE A 331 6.72 16.57 -31.51
N ARG A 332 6.84 15.24 -31.57
CA ARG A 332 6.69 14.37 -30.40
C ARG A 332 8.01 14.45 -29.64
N LEU A 333 7.96 14.89 -28.39
CA LEU A 333 9.08 14.73 -27.47
C LEU A 333 9.47 13.24 -27.48
N PRO A 334 10.74 12.86 -27.75
CA PRO A 334 11.08 11.44 -27.90
C PRO A 334 10.73 10.66 -26.65
N SER A 335 10.11 9.48 -26.77
CA SER A 335 9.82 8.61 -25.63
C SER A 335 11.12 8.22 -24.88
N GLN A 336 11.03 7.92 -23.58
CA GLN A 336 12.15 7.32 -22.84
C GLN A 336 12.66 6.06 -23.58
N PRO A 337 13.98 5.76 -23.55
CA PRO A 337 14.52 4.65 -24.34
C PRO A 337 13.86 3.30 -24.03
N LEU A 338 13.59 2.51 -25.07
CA LEU A 338 12.92 1.21 -24.94
C LEU A 338 13.64 0.25 -23.98
N TYR A 339 14.97 0.30 -23.94
CA TYR A 339 15.77 -0.57 -23.06
C TYR A 339 15.54 -0.29 -21.57
N ILE A 340 15.23 0.96 -21.18
CA ILE A 340 14.97 1.29 -19.76
C ILE A 340 13.65 0.65 -19.31
N HIS A 341 12.61 0.73 -20.16
CA HIS A 341 11.34 0.04 -19.91
C HIS A 341 11.53 -1.49 -19.85
N ALA A 342 12.36 -2.06 -20.73
CA ALA A 342 12.66 -3.49 -20.72
C ALA A 342 13.39 -3.92 -19.43
N ILE A 343 14.38 -3.15 -18.98
CA ILE A 343 15.09 -3.41 -17.71
C ILE A 343 14.12 -3.34 -16.53
N PHE A 344 13.30 -2.29 -16.45
CA PHE A 344 12.33 -2.11 -15.38
C PHE A 344 11.35 -3.29 -15.30
N LYS A 345 10.71 -3.63 -16.42
CA LYS A 345 9.79 -4.77 -16.50
C LYS A 345 10.49 -6.08 -16.12
N THR A 346 11.72 -6.29 -16.59
CA THR A 346 12.51 -7.48 -16.25
C THR A 346 12.76 -7.58 -14.75
N ILE A 347 13.14 -6.48 -14.09
CA ILE A 347 13.34 -6.45 -12.63
C ILE A 347 12.05 -6.82 -11.91
N LEU A 348 10.93 -6.18 -12.25
CA LEU A 348 9.65 -6.43 -11.60
C LEU A 348 9.15 -7.87 -11.82
N TYR A 349 9.18 -8.38 -13.06
CA TYR A 349 8.80 -9.76 -13.34
C TYR A 349 9.73 -10.78 -12.69
N THR A 350 11.02 -10.46 -12.55
CA THR A 350 11.96 -11.33 -11.81
C THR A 350 11.58 -11.41 -10.34
N ILE A 351 11.23 -10.28 -9.71
CA ILE A 351 10.74 -10.26 -8.33
C ILE A 351 9.46 -11.09 -8.21
N GLY A 352 8.50 -10.89 -9.11
CA GLY A 352 7.25 -11.67 -9.16
C GLY A 352 7.49 -13.16 -9.34
N PHE A 353 8.43 -13.55 -10.22
CA PHE A 353 8.83 -14.93 -10.44
C PHE A 353 9.44 -15.58 -9.18
N ILE A 354 10.41 -14.91 -8.55
CA ILE A 354 11.04 -15.38 -7.31
C ILE A 354 9.98 -15.55 -6.23
N GLN A 355 9.10 -14.56 -6.06
CA GLN A 355 8.00 -14.65 -5.09
C GLN A 355 7.07 -15.81 -5.39
N ARG A 356 6.71 -16.03 -6.66
CA ARG A 356 5.77 -17.08 -7.08
C ARG A 356 6.28 -18.49 -6.82
N TYR A 357 7.55 -18.74 -7.15
CA TYR A 357 8.08 -20.10 -7.24
C TYR A 357 9.07 -20.45 -6.14
N LEU A 358 9.75 -19.46 -5.54
CA LEU A 358 10.85 -19.69 -4.61
C LEU A 358 10.56 -19.23 -3.19
N CYS A 359 9.56 -18.37 -2.96
CA CYS A 359 9.23 -17.85 -1.63
C CYS A 359 7.91 -18.43 -1.11
N LEU A 360 7.95 -19.01 0.09
CA LEU A 360 6.75 -19.37 0.84
C LEU A 360 5.84 -18.14 1.05
N PRO A 361 4.50 -18.32 1.04
CA PRO A 361 3.58 -17.24 1.38
C PRO A 361 3.74 -16.86 2.86
N ARG A 362 3.32 -15.64 3.20
CA ARG A 362 3.36 -15.18 4.58
C ARG A 362 2.34 -15.91 5.44
N SER A 363 2.76 -16.27 6.65
CA SER A 363 1.91 -16.85 7.69
C SER A 363 1.18 -15.78 8.51
N GLN A 364 1.76 -14.58 8.64
CA GLN A 364 1.18 -13.43 9.33
C GLN A 364 0.91 -12.30 8.34
N SER A 365 -0.02 -11.40 8.67
CA SER A 365 -0.21 -10.17 7.91
C SER A 365 1.09 -9.37 7.93
N ASN A 366 1.34 -8.57 6.90
CA ASN A 366 2.35 -7.53 6.98
C ASN A 366 1.76 -6.35 7.75
N PRO A 367 2.06 -6.15 9.05
CA PRO A 367 1.61 -4.96 9.75
C PRO A 367 2.18 -3.71 9.09
N GLY A 368 3.34 -3.77 8.41
CA GLY A 368 4.11 -2.62 7.94
C GLY A 368 3.52 -1.74 6.83
N GLY A 369 2.19 -1.70 6.70
CA GLY A 369 1.45 -0.68 5.95
C GLY A 369 0.07 -0.37 6.57
N VAL A 370 -0.25 -0.93 7.74
CA VAL A 370 -1.58 -0.85 8.35
C VAL A 370 -1.46 -0.53 9.83
N ILE A 371 -2.02 0.60 10.22
CA ILE A 371 -2.17 0.98 11.62
C ILE A 371 -3.22 0.07 12.24
N LEU A 372 -2.75 -1.02 12.84
CA LEU A 372 -3.50 -1.78 13.80
C LEU A 372 -3.09 -1.25 15.17
N VAL A 373 -3.93 -0.38 15.72
CA VAL A 373 -3.99 -0.21 17.16
C VAL A 373 -4.76 -1.42 17.64
N PRO A 374 -4.17 -2.29 18.48
CA PRO A 374 -4.96 -3.28 19.19
C PRO A 374 -6.02 -2.51 19.98
N LEU A 375 -7.30 -2.75 19.67
CA LEU A 375 -8.35 -2.48 20.63
C LEU A 375 -8.06 -3.43 21.79
N ASP A 376 -7.34 -2.95 22.81
CA ASP A 376 -7.14 -3.71 24.03
C ASP A 376 -8.54 -4.13 24.52
N LYS A 377 -8.73 -5.43 24.78
CA LYS A 377 -10.01 -5.95 25.30
C LYS A 377 -10.46 -5.21 26.57
N ALA A 378 -9.52 -4.64 27.33
CA ALA A 378 -9.76 -3.80 28.51
C ALA A 378 -10.33 -2.41 28.20
N SER A 379 -10.18 -1.91 26.96
CA SER A 379 -10.75 -0.65 26.48
C SER A 379 -12.06 -0.85 25.70
N ALA A 380 -12.29 -2.04 25.14
CA ALA A 380 -13.57 -2.45 24.58
C ALA A 380 -14.63 -2.76 25.66
N SER A 381 -14.23 -3.31 26.82
CA SER A 381 -15.16 -3.63 27.92
C SER A 381 -15.72 -2.40 28.66
N ALA A 382 -15.25 -1.19 28.33
CA ALA A 382 -15.81 0.05 28.86
C ALA A 382 -17.05 0.55 28.10
N SER A 383 -17.34 0.01 26.91
CA SER A 383 -18.54 0.39 26.14
C SER A 383 -19.79 -0.42 26.49
N THR A 384 -19.67 -1.52 27.24
CA THR A 384 -20.78 -2.45 27.51
C THR A 384 -21.50 -2.26 28.84
N SER A 385 -21.20 -1.22 29.64
CA SER A 385 -21.89 -1.03 30.93
C SER A 385 -23.25 -0.33 30.79
N THR A 386 -24.28 -1.06 30.36
CA THR A 386 -25.65 -0.80 30.83
C THR A 386 -25.72 -1.04 32.35
N PRO A 387 -26.36 -0.19 33.15
CA PRO A 387 -26.36 -0.32 34.61
C PRO A 387 -27.26 -1.47 35.05
N SER A 388 -26.69 -2.65 35.29
CA SER A 388 -27.36 -3.73 36.03
C SER A 388 -26.76 -3.88 37.42
N THR A 389 -27.64 -3.76 38.42
CA THR A 389 -27.47 -3.91 39.88
C THR A 389 -26.49 -5.01 40.34
N PRO A 390 -25.75 -4.80 41.45
CA PRO A 390 -24.72 -5.73 41.90
C PRO A 390 -25.31 -6.95 42.61
N ARG A 391 -24.85 -8.15 42.22
CA ARG A 391 -25.05 -9.38 42.99
C ARG A 391 -23.69 -9.88 43.51
N THR A 392 -23.62 -10.07 44.82
CA THR A 392 -22.48 -10.48 45.63
C THR A 392 -22.16 -11.98 45.50
N GLY A 393 -20.87 -12.35 45.36
CA GLY A 393 -20.39 -13.74 45.53
C GLY A 393 -18.87 -13.88 45.29
N PRO A 394 -18.14 -14.75 46.02
CA PRO A 394 -16.67 -14.69 46.14
C PRO A 394 -15.90 -15.53 45.11
N ALA A 395 -14.65 -15.15 44.87
CA ALA A 395 -13.68 -15.75 43.96
C ALA A 395 -12.98 -17.01 44.52
N PRO A 396 -12.36 -17.85 43.64
CA PRO A 396 -11.17 -18.60 44.01
C PRO A 396 -9.99 -18.41 43.03
N ALA A 397 -8.81 -18.87 43.48
CA ALA A 397 -7.49 -18.40 43.11
C ALA A 397 -6.68 -19.29 42.13
N SER A 398 -5.78 -18.60 41.41
CA SER A 398 -4.39 -18.91 40.95
C SER A 398 -3.98 -20.25 40.28
N THR A 399 -3.23 -20.09 39.16
CA THR A 399 -1.91 -20.67 38.77
C THR A 399 -1.81 -20.69 37.22
N SER A 400 -0.73 -20.46 36.47
CA SER A 400 0.64 -19.94 36.64
C SER A 400 1.21 -19.72 35.21
N ALA A 401 1.93 -18.61 34.97
CA ALA A 401 2.57 -18.25 33.69
C ALA A 401 3.93 -18.97 33.45
N PRO A 402 4.58 -18.74 32.28
CA PRO A 402 5.68 -17.76 32.31
C PRO A 402 5.78 -16.79 31.09
N ASN A 403 5.92 -15.51 31.45
CA ASN A 403 6.78 -14.43 30.91
C ASN A 403 6.79 -14.04 29.42
N ALA A 404 5.98 -13.03 29.10
CA ALA A 404 6.44 -11.79 28.48
C ALA A 404 5.78 -10.61 29.22
N LYS A 405 6.57 -9.79 29.93
CA LYS A 405 6.08 -8.61 30.65
C LYS A 405 5.63 -7.54 29.65
N LEU A 406 4.34 -7.54 29.30
CA LEU A 406 3.62 -6.30 29.05
C LEU A 406 3.24 -5.74 30.43
N ASP A 407 3.67 -4.51 30.70
CA ASP A 407 3.24 -3.74 31.85
C ASP A 407 1.73 -3.45 31.73
N GLY A 408 0.93 -4.33 32.31
CA GLY A 408 -0.53 -4.22 32.43
C GLY A 408 -0.91 -3.22 33.50
N SER A 409 -0.53 -1.95 33.33
CA SER A 409 -0.99 -0.84 34.16
C SER A 409 -0.88 0.48 33.40
N THR A 410 -1.60 0.63 32.29
CA THR A 410 -2.04 1.96 31.87
C THR A 410 -3.56 2.01 32.01
N ARG A 411 -4.01 2.07 33.26
CA ARG A 411 -5.30 2.66 33.59
C ARG A 411 -5.27 4.06 32.94
N LEU A 412 -6.10 4.30 31.92
CA LEU A 412 -6.18 5.60 31.24
C LEU A 412 -6.27 6.69 32.31
N GLN A 413 -5.18 7.46 32.47
CA GLN A 413 -5.13 8.57 33.40
C GLN A 413 -6.21 9.57 32.98
N PRO A 414 -7.07 10.06 33.90
CA PRO A 414 -8.05 11.09 33.57
C PRO A 414 -7.35 12.29 32.93
N GLY A 415 -7.62 12.55 31.65
CA GLY A 415 -7.06 13.68 30.90
C GLY A 415 -6.00 13.37 29.83
N HIS A 416 -5.55 12.11 29.65
CA HIS A 416 -4.66 11.76 28.53
C HIS A 416 -5.43 11.01 27.43
N LEU A 417 -5.65 11.66 26.28
CA LEU A 417 -6.27 11.04 25.12
C LEU A 417 -5.38 9.94 24.54
N HIS A 418 -5.97 8.82 24.13
CA HIS A 418 -5.26 7.71 23.49
C HIS A 418 -4.61 8.18 22.17
N ARG A 419 -3.34 7.84 21.95
CA ARG A 419 -2.56 8.17 20.75
C ARG A 419 -2.05 6.91 20.07
N MET A 420 -1.98 6.99 18.74
CA MET A 420 -1.63 5.88 17.86
C MET A 420 -0.24 6.09 17.27
N HIS A 421 0.43 4.98 16.95
CA HIS A 421 1.72 4.96 16.26
C HIS A 421 1.62 3.99 15.08
N PRO A 422 2.21 4.32 13.92
CA PRO A 422 2.32 3.34 12.86
C PRO A 422 3.36 2.29 13.27
N ASN A 423 3.27 1.11 12.65
CA ASN A 423 4.18 -0.02 12.88
C ASN A 423 5.30 -0.11 11.84
N TRP A 424 5.28 0.80 10.86
CA TRP A 424 6.34 1.01 9.89
C TRP A 424 6.53 2.50 9.67
N PHE A 425 7.77 2.90 9.37
CA PHE A 425 8.18 4.28 9.32
C PHE A 425 8.97 4.54 8.05
N GLN A 426 8.67 5.68 7.42
CA GLN A 426 9.46 6.25 6.34
C GLN A 426 10.86 6.68 6.84
N ALA A 427 11.77 7.01 5.93
CA ALA A 427 13.13 7.45 6.25
C ALA A 427 13.14 8.62 7.25
N ARG A 428 12.16 9.53 7.16
CA ARG A 428 11.85 10.47 8.23
C ARG A 428 10.73 9.91 9.10
N PRO A 429 11.00 9.51 10.35
CA PRO A 429 10.09 8.66 11.11
C PRO A 429 9.04 9.47 11.88
N TRP A 430 8.07 10.03 11.14
CA TRP A 430 6.90 10.68 11.76
C TRP A 430 6.14 9.69 12.65
N TYR A 431 5.72 10.17 13.82
CA TYR A 431 4.95 9.41 14.80
C TYR A 431 5.70 8.21 15.41
N MET A 432 7.01 8.11 15.24
CA MET A 432 7.80 7.05 15.86
C MET A 432 8.02 7.36 17.35
N PRO A 433 7.75 6.41 18.27
CA PRO A 433 8.00 6.64 19.69
C PRO A 433 9.50 6.74 19.97
N GLU A 434 9.86 7.57 20.95
CA GLU A 434 11.23 7.68 21.42
C GLU A 434 11.66 6.42 22.20
N PRO A 435 12.85 5.87 21.94
CA PRO A 435 13.31 4.67 22.61
C PRO A 435 13.58 4.94 24.10
N THR A 436 12.92 4.17 24.97
CA THR A 436 13.10 4.26 26.43
C THR A 436 14.41 3.63 26.92
N GLY A 437 14.87 2.57 26.24
CA GLY A 437 16.10 1.83 26.60
C GLY A 437 17.36 2.25 25.82
N ILE A 438 18.53 2.00 26.41
CA ILE A 438 19.85 2.27 25.80
C ILE A 438 20.02 1.55 24.46
N LEU A 439 19.61 0.28 24.38
CA LEU A 439 19.70 -0.50 23.14
C LEU A 439 18.85 0.11 22.01
N GLY A 440 17.66 0.62 22.33
CA GLY A 440 16.81 1.31 21.37
C GLY A 440 17.43 2.62 20.89
N LYS A 441 18.05 3.40 21.80
CA LYS A 441 18.80 4.60 21.44
C LYS A 441 19.97 4.29 20.52
N LEU A 442 20.76 3.26 20.83
CA LEU A 442 21.87 2.80 19.99
C LEU A 442 21.40 2.31 18.63
N LYS A 443 20.30 1.56 18.56
CA LYS A 443 19.69 1.12 17.30
C LYS A 443 19.26 2.30 16.42
N ASN A 444 18.59 3.30 17.00
CA ASN A 444 18.16 4.47 16.24
C ASN A 444 19.36 5.32 15.79
N GLN A 445 20.38 5.49 16.64
CA GLN A 445 21.63 6.14 16.28
C GLN A 445 22.37 5.42 15.15
N ALA A 446 22.46 4.09 15.20
CA ALA A 446 23.03 3.30 14.12
C ALA A 446 22.21 3.47 12.82
N SER A 447 20.89 3.44 12.91
CA SER A 447 19.99 3.61 11.74
C SER A 447 20.18 4.98 11.09
N LEU A 448 20.34 6.05 11.87
CA LEU A 448 20.71 7.38 11.38
C LEU A 448 22.10 7.37 10.72
N THR A 449 23.09 6.77 11.39
CA THR A 449 24.49 6.71 10.91
C THR A 449 24.61 5.98 9.58
N PHE A 450 23.84 4.90 9.38
CA PHE A 450 23.81 4.14 8.13
C PHE A 450 22.85 4.73 7.09
N GLY A 451 22.21 5.87 7.36
CA GLY A 451 21.31 6.55 6.42
C GLY A 451 19.99 5.82 6.18
N LEU A 452 19.56 4.96 7.11
CA LEU A 452 18.21 4.37 7.10
C LEU A 452 17.16 5.38 7.58
N TYR A 453 17.54 6.26 8.52
CA TYR A 453 16.73 7.38 8.94
C TYR A 453 17.43 8.72 8.72
N ASP A 454 16.67 9.76 8.42
CA ASP A 454 17.19 11.12 8.23
C ASP A 454 17.21 11.92 9.53
N ALA A 455 16.41 11.49 10.51
CA ALA A 455 16.26 12.13 11.80
C ALA A 455 15.87 11.11 12.86
N LEU A 456 16.23 11.39 14.11
CA LEU A 456 15.76 10.60 15.24
C LEU A 456 14.32 11.00 15.61
N PRO A 457 13.53 10.05 16.16
CA PRO A 457 12.26 10.36 16.80
C PRO A 457 12.39 11.51 17.79
N SER A 458 11.47 12.46 17.73
CA SER A 458 11.43 13.63 18.61
C SER A 458 10.04 14.27 18.60
N ALA A 459 9.77 15.16 19.55
CA ALA A 459 8.52 15.94 19.58
C ALA A 459 8.24 16.72 18.28
N ARG A 460 9.29 17.15 17.56
CA ARG A 460 9.14 17.79 16.24
C ARG A 460 8.50 16.86 15.21
N LEU A 461 8.81 15.56 15.29
CA LEU A 461 8.24 14.49 14.46
C LEU A 461 7.03 13.81 15.11
N ARG A 462 6.44 14.42 16.14
CA ARG A 462 5.28 13.92 16.89
C ARG A 462 5.54 12.53 17.50
N SER A 463 6.67 12.36 18.20
CA SER A 463 7.03 11.08 18.83
C SER A 463 6.03 10.60 19.88
N GLU A 464 5.14 11.47 20.35
CA GLU A 464 3.97 11.15 21.18
C GLU A 464 2.84 10.43 20.44
N GLY A 465 2.90 10.32 19.11
CA GLY A 465 1.89 9.69 18.26
C GLY A 465 0.82 10.66 17.79
N TYR A 466 -0.24 10.13 17.19
CA TYR A 466 -1.31 10.92 16.58
C TYR A 466 -2.70 10.47 17.00
N ARG A 467 -3.66 11.35 16.75
CA ARG A 467 -5.08 11.01 16.64
C ARG A 467 -5.55 11.34 15.24
N LEU A 468 -6.49 10.57 14.70
CA LEU A 468 -6.91 10.69 13.30
C LEU A 468 -7.49 12.08 13.00
N GLU A 469 -8.24 12.65 13.93
CA GLU A 469 -8.80 13.99 13.76
C GLU A 469 -7.74 15.11 13.81
N GLU A 470 -6.53 14.84 14.31
CA GLU A 470 -5.43 15.81 14.37
C GLU A 470 -4.55 15.80 13.11
N MET A 471 -4.67 14.78 12.26
CA MET A 471 -3.75 14.57 11.14
C MET A 471 -3.86 15.64 10.04
N GLY A 472 -2.82 15.79 9.23
CA GLY A 472 -2.75 16.78 8.15
C GLY A 472 -1.73 17.90 8.42
N PRO A 473 -1.81 18.99 7.65
CA PRO A 473 -0.89 20.13 7.78
C PRO A 473 -0.80 20.65 9.21
N VAL A 474 0.39 21.09 9.64
CA VAL A 474 0.64 21.59 11.01
C VAL A 474 -0.35 22.70 11.40
N ARG A 475 -0.70 23.57 10.45
CA ARG A 475 -1.69 24.64 10.64
C ARG A 475 -3.09 24.14 11.03
N TYR A 476 -3.43 22.90 10.71
CA TYR A 476 -4.74 22.30 10.98
C TYR A 476 -4.76 21.27 12.10
N GLU A 477 -3.63 20.98 12.74
CA GLU A 477 -3.56 19.97 13.82
C GLU A 477 -4.48 20.27 15.00
N LYS A 478 -4.83 21.55 15.21
CA LYS A 478 -5.72 22.02 16.29
C LYS A 478 -7.11 22.48 15.83
N HIS A 479 -7.47 22.21 14.56
CA HIS A 479 -8.67 22.76 13.94
C HIS A 479 -9.62 21.67 13.44
N GLY A 480 -10.92 21.95 13.51
CA GLY A 480 -11.96 21.13 12.89
C GLY A 480 -12.31 19.86 13.64
N HIS A 481 -11.77 19.64 14.83
CA HIS A 481 -11.88 18.34 15.48
C HIS A 481 -13.31 17.97 15.87
N GLU A 482 -14.07 18.90 16.46
CA GLU A 482 -15.47 18.67 16.82
C GLU A 482 -16.32 18.38 15.58
N GLU A 483 -16.10 19.15 14.51
CA GLU A 483 -16.76 18.94 13.23
C GLU A 483 -16.42 17.57 12.63
N VAL A 484 -15.15 17.17 12.69
CA VAL A 484 -14.66 15.87 12.22
C VAL A 484 -15.29 14.73 13.03
N MET A 485 -15.31 14.82 14.36
CA MET A 485 -15.91 13.78 15.20
C MET A 485 -17.40 13.66 14.95
N ARG A 486 -18.13 14.78 14.92
CA ARG A 486 -19.57 14.81 14.63
C ARG A 486 -19.90 14.22 13.26
N LYS A 487 -19.13 14.55 12.22
CA LYS A 487 -19.29 13.97 10.88
C LYS A 487 -18.91 12.49 10.81
N ALA A 488 -17.95 12.06 11.62
CA ALA A 488 -17.61 10.65 11.75
C ALA A 488 -18.75 9.86 12.43
N GLU A 489 -19.38 10.42 13.47
CA GLU A 489 -20.56 9.85 14.13
C GLU A 489 -21.77 9.77 13.19
N GLU A 490 -22.00 10.79 12.36
CA GLU A 490 -23.03 10.75 11.31
C GLU A 490 -22.80 9.60 10.32
N MET A 491 -21.56 9.42 9.85
CA MET A 491 -21.21 8.31 8.96
C MET A 491 -21.26 6.95 9.65
N TYR A 492 -20.96 6.93 10.95
CA TYR A 492 -20.93 5.70 11.75
C TYR A 492 -22.34 5.25 12.18
N GLY A 493 -23.27 6.20 12.36
CA GLY A 493 -24.64 5.93 12.80
C GLY A 493 -24.81 5.86 14.31
N CYS A 494 -23.75 6.05 15.10
CA CYS A 494 -23.82 6.14 16.56
C CYS A 494 -22.67 7.00 17.13
N PRO A 495 -22.75 7.42 18.41
CA PRO A 495 -21.70 8.19 19.07
C PRO A 495 -20.37 7.42 19.15
N ILE A 496 -19.25 8.12 18.96
CA ILE A 496 -17.92 7.52 19.06
C ILE A 496 -17.49 7.48 20.53
N THR A 497 -17.39 6.27 21.06
CA THR A 497 -17.06 6.01 22.47
C THR A 497 -15.64 5.44 22.64
N GLY A 498 -15.25 5.20 23.89
CA GLY A 498 -14.00 4.52 24.24
C GLY A 498 -12.74 5.34 23.90
N PRO A 499 -11.63 4.71 23.47
CA PRO A 499 -10.34 5.38 23.29
C PRO A 499 -10.34 6.47 22.19
N PHE A 500 -11.32 6.43 21.30
CA PHE A 500 -11.46 7.40 20.20
C PHE A 500 -12.38 8.59 20.54
N SER A 501 -13.07 8.55 21.68
CA SER A 501 -13.89 9.68 22.13
C SER A 501 -13.06 10.93 22.41
N ARG A 502 -13.70 12.09 22.28
CA ARG A 502 -13.25 13.37 22.82
C ARG A 502 -14.20 13.70 23.96
N ASN A 503 -13.70 13.61 25.19
CA ASN A 503 -14.46 13.80 26.44
C ASN A 503 -15.55 14.87 26.37
#